data_AF-A0A614Z3F7-F1
#
_entry.id   AF-A0A614Z3F7-F1
#
_cell.length_a   1.000
_cell.length_b   1.000
_cell.length_c   1.000
_cell.angle_alpha   90.00
_cell.angle_beta   90.00
_cell.angle_gamma   90.00
#
_symmetry.space_group_name_H-M   'P 1'
#
loop_
_entity.id
_entity.type
_entity.pdbx_description
1 polymer ?
#
loop_
_entity_poly.entity_id
_entity_poly.type
_entity_poly.pdbx_seq_one_letter_code
_entity_poly.pdbx_strand_id
1 'polypeptide(L)'
;MECKVSDLVKRGHDQAAELKSSCGAVDVRDVAQLISDLATQLDVQLVRSNALAAEYARLSDIAKGGAFVMQKALMKYEFGVGMTMQAEDFIRDVRSKTPATDAFLAEVRAQAHKEGAYFVANRMLAAWDAGFIDDTAKNAADIARMILTSTEFMADAPEGDFVRSFADGVLEGIAAQLRKGVQS
;
A
#
# COMPACT_ATOMS: atom_id res chain seq x y z
N MET A 1 -5.20 19.52 7.01
CA MET A 1 -6.57 19.00 7.17
C MET A 1 -6.75 18.58 8.62
N GLU A 2 -7.45 19.37 9.43
CA GLU A 2 -7.76 19.02 10.83
C GLU A 2 -8.69 17.80 10.88
N CYS A 3 -8.44 16.90 11.83
CA CYS A 3 -9.20 15.67 12.00
C CYS A 3 -10.48 15.94 12.83
N LYS A 4 -11.67 15.89 12.22
CA LYS A 4 -12.97 16.14 12.89
C LYS A 4 -13.68 14.86 13.36
N VAL A 5 -12.91 13.79 13.60
CA VAL A 5 -13.46 12.46 13.89
C VAL A 5 -14.34 12.46 15.15
N SER A 6 -13.94 13.21 16.18
CA SER A 6 -14.74 13.36 17.41
C SER A 6 -16.13 13.94 17.15
N ASP A 7 -16.21 14.96 16.29
CA ASP A 7 -17.46 15.65 15.98
C ASP A 7 -18.40 14.75 15.17
N LEU A 8 -17.84 13.95 14.27
CA LEU A 8 -18.61 12.99 13.47
C LEU A 8 -19.08 11.79 14.28
N VAL A 9 -18.25 11.28 15.19
CA VAL A 9 -18.65 10.22 16.13
C VAL A 9 -19.81 10.72 16.98
N LYS A 10 -19.71 11.94 17.51
CA LYS A 10 -20.81 12.56 18.28
C LYS A 10 -22.08 12.69 17.44
N ARG A 11 -21.99 13.25 16.24
CA ARG A 11 -23.14 13.39 15.32
C ARG A 11 -23.76 12.03 14.96
N GLY A 12 -22.94 11.00 14.78
CA GLY A 12 -23.40 9.64 14.54
C GLY A 12 -24.18 9.06 15.72
N HIS A 13 -23.70 9.27 16.95
CA HIS A 13 -24.43 8.86 18.15
C HIS A 13 -25.76 9.61 18.31
N ASP A 14 -25.77 10.92 18.08
CA ASP A 14 -26.97 11.74 18.19
C ASP A 14 -28.05 11.28 17.17
N GLN A 15 -27.67 11.06 15.91
CA GLN A 15 -28.59 10.54 14.88
C GLN A 15 -29.07 9.10 15.17
N ALA A 16 -28.21 8.23 15.69
CA ALA A 16 -28.60 6.87 16.08
C ALA A 16 -29.60 6.87 17.25
N ALA A 17 -29.46 7.81 18.20
CA ALA A 17 -30.41 7.98 19.29
C ALA A 17 -31.77 8.49 18.76
N GLU A 18 -31.77 9.44 17.83
CA GLU A 18 -32.97 9.97 17.19
C GLU A 18 -33.74 8.91 16.38
N LEU A 19 -33.02 8.09 15.60
CA LEU A 19 -33.58 6.92 14.90
C LEU A 19 -34.26 5.94 15.85
N LYS A 20 -33.73 5.79 17.07
CA LYS A 20 -34.28 4.89 18.09
C LYS A 20 -35.48 5.48 18.82
N SER A 21 -35.53 6.81 19.01
CA SER A 21 -36.61 7.48 19.74
C SER A 21 -37.78 7.92 18.87
N SER A 22 -37.54 8.19 17.58
CA SER A 22 -38.59 8.65 16.67
C SER A 22 -39.20 7.47 15.92
N CYS A 23 -40.52 7.32 15.94
CA CYS A 23 -41.24 6.33 15.12
C CYS A 23 -41.26 6.73 13.62
N GLY A 24 -40.10 7.04 13.03
CA GLY A 24 -39.92 7.23 11.58
C GLY A 24 -39.78 8.67 11.05
N ALA A 25 -39.49 9.67 11.88
CA ALA A 25 -39.35 11.06 11.43
C ALA A 25 -37.87 11.53 11.35
N VAL A 26 -37.01 10.72 10.73
CA VAL A 26 -35.61 11.11 10.47
C VAL A 26 -35.48 11.63 9.04
N ASP A 27 -34.86 12.79 8.84
CA ASP A 27 -34.56 13.29 7.49
C ASP A 27 -33.47 12.42 6.84
N VAL A 28 -33.86 11.68 5.81
CA VAL A 28 -32.95 10.78 5.07
C VAL A 28 -31.78 11.55 4.44
N ARG A 29 -31.92 12.85 4.18
CA ARG A 29 -30.82 13.70 3.69
C ARG A 29 -29.74 13.91 4.74
N ASP A 30 -30.11 14.06 6.01
CA ASP A 30 -29.16 14.24 7.11
C ASP A 30 -28.37 12.96 7.41
N VAL A 31 -29.02 11.81 7.24
CA VAL A 31 -28.38 10.49 7.31
C VAL A 31 -27.43 10.27 6.13
N ALA A 32 -27.87 10.59 4.90
CA ALA A 32 -27.02 10.51 3.72
C ALA A 32 -25.78 11.41 3.85
N GLN A 33 -25.94 12.62 4.38
CA GLN A 33 -24.82 13.52 4.64
C GLN A 33 -23.87 12.96 5.71
N LEU A 34 -24.38 12.39 6.81
CA LEU A 34 -23.51 11.74 7.81
C LEU A 34 -22.71 10.60 7.19
N ILE A 35 -23.35 9.75 6.38
CA ILE A 35 -22.68 8.64 5.69
C ILE A 35 -21.57 9.16 4.78
N SER A 36 -21.85 10.21 4.00
CA SER A 36 -20.83 10.83 3.12
C SER A 36 -19.67 11.42 3.91
N ASP A 37 -19.95 12.09 5.03
CA ASP A 37 -18.92 12.69 5.88
C ASP A 37 -18.06 11.61 6.57
N LEU A 38 -18.68 10.51 7.01
CA LEU A 38 -18.00 9.37 7.60
C LEU A 38 -17.11 8.66 6.56
N ALA A 39 -17.61 8.44 5.35
CA ALA A 39 -16.83 7.86 4.25
C ALA A 39 -15.60 8.73 3.93
N THR A 40 -15.78 10.04 3.80
CA THR A 40 -14.68 10.98 3.56
C THR A 40 -13.62 10.92 4.66
N GLN A 41 -14.02 10.73 5.92
CA GLN A 41 -13.07 10.68 7.03
C GLN A 41 -12.42 9.33 7.21
N LEU A 42 -13.10 8.23 6.82
CA LEU A 42 -12.46 6.93 6.67
C LEU A 42 -11.37 6.98 5.59
N ASP A 43 -11.61 7.62 4.45
CA ASP A 43 -10.59 7.81 3.41
C ASP A 43 -9.37 8.58 3.94
N VAL A 44 -9.62 9.65 4.72
CA VAL A 44 -8.54 10.43 5.34
C VAL A 44 -7.76 9.60 6.35
N GLN A 45 -8.46 8.78 7.15
CA GLN A 45 -7.81 7.87 8.10
C GLN A 45 -6.98 6.81 7.36
N LEU A 46 -7.50 6.24 6.28
CA LEU A 46 -6.78 5.29 5.43
C LEU A 46 -5.49 5.90 4.89
N VAL A 47 -5.55 7.10 4.29
CA VAL A 47 -4.37 7.80 3.77
C VAL A 47 -3.34 8.09 4.86
N ARG A 48 -3.78 8.55 6.03
CA ARG A 48 -2.87 8.80 7.17
C ARG A 48 -2.26 7.52 7.70
N SER A 49 -3.04 6.44 7.77
CA SER A 49 -2.56 5.13 8.20
C SER A 49 -1.49 4.61 7.25
N ASN A 50 -1.72 4.71 5.93
CA ASN A 50 -0.76 4.33 4.91
C ASN A 50 0.55 5.14 5.00
N ALA A 51 0.44 6.46 5.22
CA ALA A 51 1.61 7.32 5.43
C ALA A 51 2.41 6.94 6.68
N LEU A 52 1.72 6.64 7.80
CA LEU A 52 2.35 6.18 9.03
C LEU A 52 3.02 4.80 8.85
N ALA A 53 2.41 3.91 8.07
CA ALA A 53 3.00 2.63 7.68
C ALA A 53 4.33 2.81 6.95
N ALA A 54 4.38 3.75 5.99
CA ALA A 54 5.59 4.03 5.23
C ALA A 54 6.73 4.60 6.12
N GLU A 55 6.40 5.55 7.00
CA GLU A 55 7.37 6.09 7.98
C GLU A 55 7.86 5.01 8.96
N TYR A 56 6.96 4.13 9.42
CA TYR A 56 7.34 3.01 10.28
C TYR A 56 8.27 2.02 9.56
N ALA A 57 7.96 1.65 8.31
CA ALA A 57 8.82 0.77 7.52
C ALA A 57 10.24 1.36 7.39
N ARG A 58 10.35 2.66 7.12
CA ARG A 58 11.62 3.38 7.08
C ARG A 58 12.35 3.36 8.43
N LEU A 59 11.66 3.63 9.53
CA LEU A 59 12.25 3.59 10.88
C LEU A 59 12.72 2.17 11.24
N SER A 60 11.94 1.15 10.88
CA SER A 60 12.30 -0.27 11.07
C SER A 60 13.59 -0.61 10.33
N ASP A 61 13.72 -0.18 9.07
CA ASP A 61 14.92 -0.41 8.27
C ASP A 61 16.16 0.29 8.86
N ILE A 62 16.00 1.54 9.32
CA ILE A 62 17.06 2.29 10.01
C ILE A 62 17.49 1.56 11.29
N ALA A 63 16.53 1.11 12.12
CA ALA A 63 16.82 0.40 13.36
C ALA A 63 17.56 -0.92 13.10
N LYS A 64 17.12 -1.69 12.09
CA LYS A 64 17.80 -2.93 11.66
C LYS A 64 19.23 -2.65 11.17
N GLY A 65 19.41 -1.58 10.39
CA GLY A 65 20.74 -1.12 9.97
C GLY A 65 21.64 -0.76 11.15
N GLY A 66 21.10 -0.04 12.15
CA GLY A 66 21.79 0.28 13.39
C GLY A 66 22.19 -0.97 14.17
N ALA A 67 21.27 -1.93 14.34
CA ALA A 67 21.54 -3.20 15.01
C ALA A 67 22.62 -4.01 14.29
N PHE A 68 22.64 -4.01 12.95
CA PHE A 68 23.69 -4.65 12.16
C PHE A 68 25.07 -4.02 12.41
N VAL A 69 25.17 -2.69 12.40
CA VAL A 69 26.43 -1.97 12.67
C VAL A 69 26.90 -2.23 14.10
N MET A 70 25.99 -2.19 15.08
CA MET A 70 26.30 -2.49 16.49
C MET A 70 26.80 -3.92 16.66
N GLN A 71 26.16 -4.91 16.04
CA GLN A 71 26.62 -6.30 16.09
C GLN A 71 28.03 -6.44 15.53
N LYS A 72 28.33 -5.78 14.41
CA LYS A 72 29.67 -5.79 13.81
C LYS A 72 30.71 -5.14 14.74
N ALA A 73 30.33 -4.09 15.45
CA ALA A 73 31.19 -3.43 16.42
C ALA A 73 31.51 -4.37 17.60
N LEU A 74 30.51 -5.02 18.20
CA LEU A 74 30.68 -5.98 19.28
C LEU A 74 31.61 -7.15 18.92
N MET A 75 31.59 -7.59 17.65
CA MET A 75 32.49 -8.65 17.17
C MET A 75 33.94 -8.18 16.94
N LYS A 76 34.18 -6.87 16.79
CA LYS A 76 35.48 -6.32 16.39
C LYS A 76 36.21 -5.64 17.54
N TYR A 77 35.48 -5.09 18.50
CA TYR A 77 36.02 -4.27 19.58
C TYR A 77 35.52 -4.77 20.93
N GLU A 78 36.37 -4.66 21.96
CA GLU A 78 35.95 -4.92 23.33
C GLU A 78 35.28 -3.68 23.92
N PHE A 79 34.09 -3.88 24.47
CA PHE A 79 33.34 -2.87 25.21
C PHE A 79 33.25 -3.29 26.67
N GLY A 80 33.11 -2.32 27.58
CA GLY A 80 32.83 -2.63 28.98
C GLY A 80 31.48 -3.33 29.12
N VAL A 81 31.37 -4.23 30.11
CA VAL A 81 30.19 -5.11 30.33
C VAL A 81 28.85 -4.37 30.23
N GLY A 82 28.75 -3.17 30.82
CA GLY A 82 27.53 -2.36 30.75
C GLY A 82 27.15 -1.87 29.34
N MET A 83 28.14 -1.50 28.51
CA MET A 83 27.89 -1.10 27.12
C MET A 83 27.56 -2.31 26.24
N THR A 84 28.20 -3.46 26.49
CA THR A 84 27.90 -4.71 25.78
C THR A 84 26.46 -5.13 26.00
N MET A 85 25.99 -5.16 27.25
CA MET A 85 24.60 -5.50 27.57
C MET A 85 23.59 -4.56 26.89
N GLN A 86 23.82 -3.25 26.93
CA GLN A 86 22.93 -2.28 26.27
C GLN A 86 22.86 -2.49 24.75
N ALA A 87 24.00 -2.79 24.12
CA ALA A 87 24.04 -3.04 22.68
C ALA A 87 23.32 -4.36 22.32
N GLU A 88 23.50 -5.41 23.12
CA GLU A 88 22.80 -6.69 22.95
C GLU A 88 21.29 -6.56 23.15
N ASP A 89 20.86 -5.83 24.18
CA ASP A 89 19.44 -5.56 24.45
C ASP A 89 18.80 -4.81 23.27
N PHE A 90 19.45 -3.76 22.75
CA PHE A 90 18.98 -3.05 21.56
C PHE A 90 18.86 -3.97 20.35
N ILE A 91 19.88 -4.80 20.08
CA ILE A 91 19.86 -5.74 18.95
C ILE A 91 18.71 -6.74 19.10
N ARG A 92 18.47 -7.25 20.31
CA ARG A 92 17.37 -8.18 20.61
C ARG A 92 16.02 -7.51 20.37
N ASP A 93 15.84 -6.29 20.87
CA ASP A 93 14.57 -5.57 20.77
C ASP A 93 14.24 -5.22 19.31
N VAL A 94 15.22 -4.76 18.52
CA VAL A 94 15.05 -4.52 17.08
C VAL A 94 14.72 -5.79 16.29
N ARG A 95 15.19 -6.95 16.74
CA ARG A 95 14.90 -8.26 16.12
C ARG A 95 13.59 -8.88 16.60
N SER A 96 12.98 -8.33 17.66
CA SER A 96 11.68 -8.79 18.12
C SER A 96 10.63 -8.52 17.05
N LYS A 97 9.69 -9.45 16.88
CA LYS A 97 8.61 -9.29 15.88
C LYS A 97 7.62 -8.22 16.33
N THR A 98 7.01 -7.53 15.37
CA THR A 98 5.90 -6.59 15.61
C THR A 98 4.64 -7.06 14.87
N PRO A 99 3.95 -8.11 15.36
CA PRO A 99 2.94 -8.83 14.57
C PRO A 99 1.77 -7.94 14.10
N ALA A 100 1.31 -7.02 14.95
CA ALA A 100 0.24 -6.10 14.61
C ALA A 100 0.64 -5.15 13.47
N THR A 101 1.87 -4.64 13.51
CA THR A 101 2.39 -3.75 12.49
C THR A 101 2.73 -4.47 11.20
N ASP A 102 3.29 -5.68 11.31
CA ASP A 102 3.59 -6.53 10.15
C ASP A 102 2.30 -6.90 9.40
N ALA A 103 1.22 -7.23 10.14
CA ALA A 103 -0.10 -7.48 9.57
C ALA A 103 -0.67 -6.24 8.87
N PHE A 104 -0.60 -5.07 9.51
CA PHE A 104 -1.04 -3.81 8.91
C PHE A 104 -0.25 -3.47 7.64
N LEU A 105 1.07 -3.62 7.64
CA LEU A 105 1.90 -3.40 6.45
C LEU A 105 1.57 -4.38 5.32
N ALA A 106 1.25 -5.64 5.65
CA ALA A 106 0.82 -6.62 4.66
C ALA A 106 -0.52 -6.22 4.02
N GLU A 107 -1.48 -5.74 4.81
CA GLU A 107 -2.76 -5.23 4.32
C GLU A 107 -2.57 -4.01 3.40
N VAL A 108 -1.76 -3.03 3.82
CA VAL A 108 -1.45 -1.82 3.04
C VAL A 108 -0.80 -2.19 1.70
N ARG A 109 0.16 -3.13 1.72
CA ARG A 109 0.81 -3.61 0.47
C ARG A 109 -0.18 -4.32 -0.43
N ALA A 110 -1.02 -5.21 0.11
CA ALA A 110 -2.05 -5.90 -0.65
C ALA A 110 -3.00 -4.90 -1.32
N GLN A 111 -3.41 -3.85 -0.61
CA GLN A 111 -4.23 -2.79 -1.16
C GLN A 111 -3.50 -2.00 -2.26
N ALA A 112 -2.24 -1.60 -2.01
CA ALA A 112 -1.42 -0.89 -2.98
C ALA A 112 -1.20 -1.71 -4.28
N HIS A 113 -1.07 -3.04 -4.18
CA HIS A 113 -0.96 -3.91 -5.34
C HIS A 113 -2.25 -3.89 -6.19
N LYS A 114 -3.43 -3.94 -5.55
CA LYS A 114 -4.73 -3.85 -6.24
C LYS A 114 -4.87 -2.51 -6.96
N GLU A 115 -4.57 -1.41 -6.26
CA GLU A 115 -4.61 -0.07 -6.85
C GLU A 115 -3.62 0.09 -8.01
N GLY A 116 -2.43 -0.53 -7.91
CA GLY A 116 -1.45 -0.60 -8.99
C GLY A 116 -2.02 -1.30 -10.23
N ALA A 117 -2.69 -2.44 -10.09
CA ALA A 117 -3.35 -3.13 -11.21
C ALA A 117 -4.44 -2.26 -11.85
N TYR A 118 -5.26 -1.58 -11.04
CA TYR A 118 -6.27 -0.65 -11.56
C TYR A 118 -5.65 0.49 -12.35
N PHE A 119 -4.57 1.07 -11.83
CA PHE A 119 -3.82 2.12 -12.51
C PHE A 119 -3.29 1.64 -13.87
N VAL A 120 -2.69 0.44 -13.93
CA VAL A 120 -2.14 -0.12 -15.17
C VAL A 120 -3.26 -0.39 -16.19
N ALA A 121 -4.36 -1.04 -15.78
CA ALA A 121 -5.50 -1.29 -16.67
C ALA A 121 -6.08 0.01 -17.24
N ASN A 122 -6.26 1.03 -16.39
CA ASN A 122 -6.75 2.35 -16.81
C ASN A 122 -5.79 3.04 -17.80
N ARG A 123 -4.48 2.98 -17.56
CA ARG A 123 -3.48 3.57 -18.48
C ARG A 123 -3.40 2.82 -19.80
N MET A 124 -3.50 1.50 -19.77
CA MET A 124 -3.52 0.66 -20.96
C MET A 124 -4.73 0.98 -21.84
N LEU A 125 -5.94 1.03 -21.27
CA LEU A 125 -7.16 1.39 -21.99
C LEU A 125 -7.13 2.82 -22.54
N ALA A 126 -6.60 3.77 -21.77
CA ALA A 126 -6.42 5.15 -22.23
C ALA A 126 -5.44 5.25 -23.41
N ALA A 127 -4.38 4.44 -23.42
CA ALA A 127 -3.43 4.40 -24.54
C ALA A 127 -4.06 3.81 -25.81
N TRP A 128 -4.94 2.81 -25.66
CA TRP A 128 -5.74 2.28 -26.77
C TRP A 128 -6.74 3.32 -27.30
N ASP A 129 -7.52 3.95 -26.42
CA ASP A 129 -8.52 4.97 -26.81
C ASP A 129 -7.88 6.18 -27.51
N ALA A 130 -6.66 6.56 -27.11
CA ALA A 130 -5.88 7.61 -27.75
C ALA A 130 -5.16 7.17 -29.04
N GLY A 131 -5.25 5.91 -29.45
CA GLY A 131 -4.63 5.38 -30.67
C GLY A 131 -3.14 5.08 -30.59
N PHE A 132 -2.53 5.05 -29.40
CA PHE A 132 -1.12 4.63 -29.22
C PHE A 132 -0.95 3.11 -29.28
N ILE A 133 -2.00 2.34 -29.00
CA ILE A 133 -2.03 0.89 -29.13
C ILE A 133 -2.92 0.55 -30.33
N ASP A 134 -2.29 0.09 -31.42
CA ASP A 134 -2.99 -0.36 -32.62
C ASP A 134 -3.44 -1.82 -32.47
N ASP A 135 -4.55 -2.01 -31.75
CA ASP A 135 -5.18 -3.32 -31.54
C ASP A 135 -6.71 -3.19 -31.53
N THR A 136 -7.40 -4.32 -31.59
CA THR A 136 -8.87 -4.37 -31.56
C THR A 136 -9.41 -4.01 -30.17
N ALA A 137 -10.60 -3.41 -30.13
CA ALA A 137 -11.32 -3.14 -28.88
C ALA A 137 -11.49 -4.40 -28.02
N LYS A 138 -11.68 -5.56 -28.67
CA LYS A 138 -11.79 -6.85 -27.99
C LYS A 138 -10.50 -7.20 -27.25
N ASN A 139 -9.36 -7.17 -27.95
CA ASN A 139 -8.07 -7.51 -27.34
C ASN A 139 -7.71 -6.52 -26.22
N ALA A 140 -7.96 -5.23 -26.41
CA ALA A 140 -7.74 -4.23 -25.36
C ALA A 140 -8.60 -4.50 -24.12
N ALA A 141 -9.88 -4.83 -24.30
CA ALA A 141 -10.78 -5.20 -23.22
C ALA A 141 -10.35 -6.49 -22.52
N ASP A 142 -9.94 -7.51 -23.26
CA ASP A 142 -9.51 -8.80 -22.71
C ASP A 142 -8.22 -8.64 -21.88
N ILE A 143 -7.24 -7.86 -22.35
CA ILE A 143 -6.02 -7.53 -21.58
C ILE A 143 -6.37 -6.75 -20.32
N ALA A 144 -7.22 -5.72 -20.42
CA ALA A 144 -7.62 -4.93 -19.25
C ALA A 144 -8.35 -5.79 -18.21
N ARG A 145 -9.27 -6.66 -18.63
CA ARG A 145 -9.94 -7.61 -17.73
C ARG A 145 -8.94 -8.57 -17.10
N MET A 146 -7.99 -9.10 -17.86
CA MET A 146 -6.95 -9.98 -17.32
C MET A 146 -6.15 -9.27 -16.20
N ILE A 147 -5.76 -8.01 -16.39
CA ILE A 147 -5.08 -7.21 -15.37
C ILE A 147 -5.99 -7.00 -14.15
N LEU A 148 -7.25 -6.63 -14.34
CA LEU A 148 -8.19 -6.40 -13.22
C LEU A 148 -8.47 -7.69 -12.43
N THR A 149 -8.72 -8.81 -13.11
CA THR A 149 -8.96 -10.11 -12.48
C THR A 149 -7.71 -10.65 -11.79
N SER A 150 -6.50 -10.24 -12.20
CA SER A 150 -5.27 -10.62 -11.48
C SER A 150 -5.28 -10.20 -10.00
N THR A 151 -6.05 -9.16 -9.64
CA THR A 151 -6.18 -8.69 -8.25
C THR A 151 -6.80 -9.73 -7.30
N GLU A 152 -7.52 -10.72 -7.83
CA GLU A 152 -8.11 -11.83 -7.06
C GLU A 152 -7.04 -12.84 -6.62
N PHE A 153 -5.90 -12.90 -7.30
CA PHE A 153 -4.82 -13.87 -7.05
C PHE A 153 -3.58 -13.25 -6.40
N MET A 154 -3.55 -11.92 -6.24
CA MET A 154 -2.38 -11.18 -5.72
C MET A 154 -1.99 -11.54 -4.28
N ALA A 155 -2.92 -12.06 -3.47
CA ALA A 155 -2.63 -12.49 -2.10
C ALA A 155 -1.67 -13.69 -2.05
N ASP A 156 -1.70 -14.54 -3.07
CA ASP A 156 -0.89 -15.76 -3.18
C ASP A 156 0.25 -15.62 -4.20
N ALA A 157 0.51 -14.40 -4.68
CA ALA A 157 1.55 -14.15 -5.68
C ALA A 157 2.96 -14.44 -5.12
N PRO A 158 3.84 -15.11 -5.90
CA PRO A 158 5.22 -15.35 -5.51
C PRO A 158 5.98 -14.07 -5.10
N GLU A 159 6.92 -14.24 -4.16
CA GLU A 159 7.82 -13.18 -3.70
C GLU A 159 8.80 -12.79 -4.83
N GLY A 160 8.36 -11.86 -5.69
CA GLY A 160 9.10 -11.43 -6.89
C GLY A 160 8.20 -10.90 -8.01
N ASP A 161 6.91 -11.25 -8.02
CA ASP A 161 5.98 -10.81 -9.07
C ASP A 161 5.74 -9.29 -9.07
N PHE A 162 6.06 -8.62 -7.95
CA PHE A 162 5.95 -7.17 -7.79
C PHE A 162 7.26 -6.41 -8.08
N VAL A 163 8.31 -7.09 -8.57
CA VAL A 163 9.57 -6.43 -8.95
C VAL A 163 9.68 -6.21 -10.46
N ARG A 164 10.43 -5.18 -10.87
CA ARG A 164 10.50 -4.74 -12.28
C ARG A 164 11.36 -5.65 -13.18
N SER A 165 12.08 -6.62 -12.62
CA SER A 165 13.14 -7.38 -13.33
C SER A 165 12.66 -8.06 -14.61
N PHE A 166 11.45 -8.65 -14.60
CA PHE A 166 10.86 -9.24 -15.79
C PHE A 166 10.61 -8.19 -16.90
N ALA A 167 10.00 -7.07 -16.54
CA ALA A 167 9.72 -5.99 -17.47
C ALA A 167 11.01 -5.41 -18.06
N ASP A 168 12.05 -5.24 -17.25
CA ASP A 168 13.36 -4.77 -17.71
C ASP A 168 13.99 -5.72 -18.73
N GLY A 169 13.95 -7.03 -18.48
CA GLY A 169 14.45 -8.03 -19.43
C GLY A 169 13.70 -8.01 -20.77
N VAL A 170 12.38 -7.84 -20.76
CA VAL A 170 11.58 -7.72 -21.98
C VAL A 170 11.93 -6.44 -22.75
N LEU A 171 12.06 -5.31 -22.05
CA LEU A 171 12.43 -4.02 -22.65
C LEU A 171 13.83 -4.05 -23.26
N GLU A 172 14.80 -4.67 -22.59
CA GLU A 172 16.14 -4.89 -23.12
C GLU A 172 16.11 -5.74 -24.40
N GLY A 173 15.30 -6.80 -24.42
CA GLY A 173 15.09 -7.64 -25.59
C GLY A 173 14.54 -6.87 -26.79
N ILE A 174 13.51 -6.05 -26.57
CA ILE A 174 12.93 -5.17 -27.60
C ILE A 174 13.98 -4.17 -28.11
N ALA A 175 14.71 -3.52 -27.20
CA ALA A 175 15.76 -2.57 -27.58
C ALA A 175 16.86 -3.22 -28.43
N ALA A 176 17.23 -4.47 -28.12
CA ALA A 176 18.20 -5.23 -28.91
C ALA A 176 17.68 -5.57 -30.32
N GLN A 177 16.39 -5.92 -30.47
CA GLN A 177 15.77 -6.17 -31.77
C GLN A 177 15.75 -4.91 -32.64
N LEU A 178 15.36 -3.77 -32.08
CA LEU A 178 15.33 -2.49 -32.80
C LEU A 178 16.71 -2.09 -33.32
N ARG A 179 17.78 -2.28 -32.53
CA ARG A 179 19.15 -2.01 -32.98
C ARG A 179 19.58 -2.88 -34.16
N LYS A 180 19.14 -4.13 -34.22
CA LYS A 180 19.44 -5.05 -35.34
C LYS A 180 18.62 -4.73 -36.59
N GLY A 181 17.37 -4.29 -36.44
CA GLY A 181 16.49 -3.92 -37.55
C GLY A 181 16.88 -2.62 -38.27
N VAL A 182 17.61 -1.71 -37.62
CA VAL A 182 18.11 -0.45 -38.20
C VAL A 182 19.39 -0.66 -39.05
N GLN A 183 20.02 -1.84 -38.98
CA GLN A 183 21.24 -2.17 -39.75
C GLN A 183 20.97 -2.95 -41.05
N SER A 184 19.71 -3.09 -41.48
CA SER A 184 19.32 -3.68 -42.75
C SER A 184 18.73 -2.65 -43.70
#